data_AF-A0A2A7HQR8-F1
#
_entry.id   AF-A0A2A7HQR8-F1
#
_cell.length_a   1.000
_cell.length_b   1.000
_cell.length_c   1.000
_cell.angle_alpha   90.00
_cell.angle_beta   90.00
_cell.angle_gamma   90.00
#
_symmetry.space_group_name_H-M   'P 1'
#
loop_
_entity.id
_entity.type
_entity.pdbx_description
1 polymer ?
#
loop_
_entity_poly.entity_id
_entity_poly.type
_entity_poly.pdbx_seq_one_letter_code
_entity_poly.pdbx_strand_id
1 'polypeptide(L)'
;MNYKNRYPDCSPKRPLAILLPSHKSVENIMYHAIAKQDQFIYTNSDGLSEYNSSSILSPVEVSYFNLFINGVIQPLNTYQVESGKLTLLSENPPLAHTPITLQFIKLF
;
A
#
# COMPACT_ATOMS: atom_id res chain seq x y z
N MET A 1 -8.48 19.35 31.67
CA MET A 1 -7.39 18.39 31.37
C MET A 1 -6.67 18.87 30.12
N ASN A 2 -5.48 19.44 30.28
CA ASN A 2 -4.65 19.93 29.17
C ASN A 2 -3.84 18.76 28.60
N TYR A 3 -4.10 18.36 27.35
CA TYR A 3 -3.25 17.41 26.64
C TYR A 3 -1.94 18.10 26.27
N LYS A 4 -0.90 17.93 27.11
CA LYS A 4 0.47 18.21 26.73
C LYS A 4 0.87 17.23 25.61
N ASN A 5 1.11 17.74 24.41
CA ASN A 5 1.74 17.01 23.31
C ASN A 5 3.06 16.40 23.80
N ARG A 6 3.07 15.08 24.03
CA ARG A 6 4.27 14.30 24.37
C ARG A 6 4.85 13.62 23.14
N TYR A 7 5.29 14.39 22.16
CA TYR A 7 6.22 13.87 21.16
C TYR A 7 7.54 14.62 21.32
N PRO A 8 8.44 14.14 22.20
CA PRO A 8 9.75 14.74 22.32
C PRO A 8 10.56 14.40 21.06
N ASP A 9 11.07 15.43 20.39
CA ASP A 9 12.30 15.44 19.59
C ASP A 9 12.80 14.06 19.07
N CYS A 10 12.05 13.45 18.14
CA CYS A 10 12.53 12.23 17.48
C CYS A 10 13.68 12.58 16.54
N SER A 11 14.87 12.10 16.89
CA SER A 11 16.05 12.06 16.03
C SER A 11 16.32 10.61 15.57
N PRO A 12 16.61 10.37 14.28
CA PRO A 12 16.83 11.36 13.24
C PRO A 12 15.53 11.96 12.69
N LYS A 13 15.53 13.29 12.52
CA LYS A 13 14.51 13.97 11.73
C LYS A 13 14.61 13.45 10.30
N ARG A 14 13.49 13.05 9.70
CA ARG A 14 13.44 12.68 8.28
C ARG A 14 14.04 13.83 7.46
N PRO A 15 14.96 13.58 6.51
CA PRO A 15 15.54 14.65 5.70
C PRO A 15 14.43 15.43 4.99
N LEU A 16 14.24 16.69 5.36
CA LEU A 16 13.33 17.63 4.70
C LEU A 16 14.14 18.45 3.68
N ALA A 17 14.52 17.83 2.56
CA ALA A 17 14.89 18.56 1.35
C ALA A 17 15.08 17.60 0.17
N ILE A 18 14.05 17.45 -0.66
CA ILE A 18 14.28 17.22 -2.09
C ILE A 18 14.19 18.62 -2.69
N LEU A 19 15.35 19.22 -2.97
CA LEU A 19 15.44 20.48 -3.68
C LEU A 19 14.92 20.25 -5.11
N LEU A 20 13.66 20.65 -5.32
CA LEU A 20 12.93 20.69 -6.59
C LEU A 20 12.59 19.31 -7.19
N PRO A 21 11.50 18.66 -6.75
CA PRO A 21 10.95 17.54 -7.51
C PRO A 21 10.54 18.01 -8.92
N SER A 22 10.81 17.19 -9.94
CA SER A 22 10.36 17.46 -11.31
C SER A 22 8.82 17.41 -11.47
N HIS A 23 8.12 16.91 -10.46
CA HIS A 23 6.66 16.75 -10.41
C HIS A 23 6.08 17.71 -9.36
N LYS A 24 4.95 18.34 -9.68
CA LYS A 24 4.32 19.39 -8.87
C LYS A 24 3.76 18.86 -7.56
N SER A 25 3.32 17.60 -7.55
CA SER A 25 2.87 16.90 -6.35
C SER A 25 2.94 15.38 -6.52
N VAL A 26 2.96 14.68 -5.39
CA VAL A 26 2.92 13.22 -5.32
C VAL A 26 1.79 12.83 -4.38
N GLU A 27 0.93 11.92 -4.82
CA GLU A 27 -0.11 11.33 -3.98
C GLU A 27 0.22 9.86 -3.70
N ASN A 28 0.14 9.47 -2.43
CA ASN A 28 0.37 8.11 -1.96
C ASN A 28 -0.96 7.52 -1.50
N ILE A 29 -1.44 6.51 -2.21
CA ILE A 29 -2.73 5.87 -1.96
C ILE A 29 -2.44 4.40 -1.60
N MET A 30 -3.10 3.88 -0.56
CA MET A 30 -2.85 2.52 -0.09
C MET A 30 -4.14 1.74 0.09
N TYR A 31 -4.11 0.50 -0.40
CA TYR A 31 -5.07 -0.54 -0.09
C TYR A 31 -4.43 -1.53 0.89
N HIS A 32 -5.13 -1.88 1.96
CA HIS A 32 -4.69 -2.85 2.95
C HIS A 32 -5.69 -3.98 3.08
N ALA A 33 -5.20 -5.21 3.17
CA ALA A 33 -5.99 -6.40 3.43
C ALA A 33 -5.25 -7.34 4.39
N ILE A 34 -6.00 -8.28 4.98
CA ILE A 34 -5.43 -9.41 5.73
C ILE A 34 -5.69 -10.68 4.93
N ALA A 35 -4.63 -11.45 4.68
CA ALA A 35 -4.73 -12.73 4.00
C ALA A 35 -5.66 -13.69 4.75
N LYS A 36 -6.62 -14.26 4.02
CA LYS A 36 -7.45 -15.38 4.50
C LYS A 36 -6.83 -16.70 4.03
N GLN A 37 -7.31 -17.80 4.60
CA GLN A 37 -6.87 -19.13 4.20
C GLN A 37 -7.17 -19.36 2.71
N ASP A 38 -6.17 -19.85 1.98
CA ASP A 38 -6.25 -20.21 0.55
C ASP A 38 -6.73 -19.08 -0.39
N GLN A 39 -6.48 -17.82 -0.03
CA GLN A 39 -6.90 -16.66 -0.81
C GLN A 39 -5.78 -16.10 -1.70
N PHE A 40 -6.03 -16.14 -3.02
CA PHE A 40 -5.16 -15.55 -4.04
C PHE A 40 -5.72 -14.26 -4.66
N ILE A 41 -7.03 -14.06 -4.57
CA ILE A 41 -7.72 -12.92 -5.16
C ILE A 41 -8.25 -12.03 -4.05
N TYR A 42 -7.89 -10.76 -4.13
CA TYR A 42 -8.30 -9.72 -3.20
C TYR A 42 -9.08 -8.65 -3.95
N THR A 43 -10.16 -8.20 -3.33
CA THR A 43 -11.10 -7.24 -3.92
C THR A 43 -11.28 -6.04 -3.00
N ASN A 44 -12.00 -5.02 -3.47
CA ASN A 44 -12.35 -3.86 -2.65
C ASN A 44 -13.06 -4.25 -1.34
N SER A 45 -13.84 -5.34 -1.31
CA SER A 45 -14.50 -5.81 -0.09
C SER A 45 -13.58 -6.48 0.93
N ASP A 46 -12.37 -6.87 0.52
CA ASP A 46 -11.34 -7.38 1.44
C ASP A 46 -10.52 -6.23 2.08
N GLY A 47 -10.76 -4.99 1.67
CA GLY A 47 -10.09 -3.81 2.18
C GLY A 47 -10.43 -3.52 3.64
N LEU A 48 -9.42 -3.15 4.43
CA LEU A 48 -9.58 -2.82 5.85
C LEU A 48 -10.03 -1.36 6.03
N SER A 49 -11.22 -1.17 6.60
CA SER A 49 -11.79 0.16 6.85
C SER A 49 -11.08 0.89 7.98
N GLU A 50 -10.54 0.16 8.97
CA GLU A 50 -9.81 0.72 10.12
C GLU A 50 -8.52 1.45 9.71
N TYR A 51 -7.97 1.08 8.54
CA TYR A 51 -6.79 1.71 7.94
C TYR A 51 -7.14 2.76 6.89
N ASN A 52 -8.43 3.09 6.71
CA ASN A 52 -8.91 3.91 5.59
C ASN A 52 -8.39 3.39 4.23
N SER A 53 -8.42 2.07 4.01
CA SER A 53 -7.98 1.50 2.73
C SER A 53 -8.73 2.13 1.57
N SER A 54 -7.99 2.48 0.52
CA SER A 54 -8.56 2.86 -0.76
C SER A 54 -9.26 1.66 -1.42
N SER A 55 -9.95 1.92 -2.53
CA SER A 55 -10.17 0.86 -3.53
C SER A 55 -8.85 0.46 -4.20
N ILE A 56 -8.83 -0.73 -4.79
CA ILE A 56 -7.76 -1.16 -5.69
C ILE A 56 -7.91 -0.37 -6.99
N LEU A 57 -6.94 0.49 -7.30
CA LEU A 57 -6.95 1.36 -8.47
C LEU A 57 -6.52 0.63 -9.73
N SER A 58 -6.94 1.15 -10.88
CA SER A 58 -6.48 0.64 -12.17
C SER A 58 -5.01 1.02 -12.42
N PRO A 59 -4.17 0.11 -12.96
CA PRO A 59 -2.79 0.44 -13.34
C PRO A 59 -2.64 1.62 -14.30
N VAL A 60 -3.66 1.91 -15.12
CA VAL A 60 -3.63 3.03 -16.08
C VAL A 60 -3.88 4.40 -15.44
N GLU A 61 -4.36 4.43 -14.19
CA GLU A 61 -4.71 5.65 -13.45
C GLU A 61 -3.60 6.11 -12.50
N VAL A 62 -2.49 5.38 -12.45
CA VAL A 62 -1.40 5.57 -11.50
C VAL A 62 -0.06 5.58 -12.22
N SER A 63 0.95 6.21 -11.61
CA SER A 63 2.29 6.25 -12.18
C SER A 63 3.07 4.98 -11.88
N TYR A 64 2.89 4.42 -10.69
CA TYR A 64 3.47 3.13 -10.30
C TYR A 64 2.72 2.54 -9.11
N PHE A 65 2.88 1.23 -8.91
CA PHE A 65 2.31 0.51 -7.78
C PHE A 65 3.25 -0.57 -7.26
N ASN A 66 3.22 -0.80 -5.96
CA ASN A 66 4.05 -1.78 -5.26
C ASN A 66 3.17 -2.67 -4.39
N LEU A 67 3.38 -3.97 -4.46
CA LEU A 67 2.76 -4.92 -3.55
C LEU A 67 3.75 -5.30 -2.44
N PHE A 68 3.28 -5.29 -1.20
CA PHE A 68 3.99 -5.79 -0.04
C PHE A 68 3.19 -6.91 0.61
N ILE A 69 3.83 -8.05 0.84
CA ILE A 69 3.25 -9.17 1.59
C ILE A 69 4.14 -9.37 2.82
N ASN A 70 3.53 -9.32 4.01
CA ASN A 70 4.27 -9.35 5.28
C ASN A 70 5.38 -8.28 5.37
N GLY A 71 5.16 -7.11 4.75
CA GLY A 71 6.14 -6.02 4.67
C GLY A 71 7.27 -6.21 3.64
N VAL A 72 7.31 -7.32 2.91
CA VAL A 72 8.33 -7.58 1.87
C VAL A 72 7.80 -7.21 0.49
N ILE A 73 8.58 -6.44 -0.28
CA ILE A 73 8.22 -6.05 -1.65
C ILE A 73 8.13 -7.27 -2.56
N GLN A 74 7.05 -7.36 -3.32
CA GLN A 74 6.81 -8.43 -4.27
C GLN A 74 7.22 -7.98 -5.68
N PRO A 75 7.92 -8.81 -6.46
CA PRO A 75 8.25 -8.51 -7.85
C PRO A 75 6.99 -8.41 -8.74
N LEU A 76 7.02 -7.55 -9.76
CA LEU A 76 5.85 -7.31 -10.64
C LEU A 76 5.32 -8.55 -11.35
N ASN A 77 6.16 -9.57 -11.58
CA ASN A 77 5.72 -10.82 -12.23
C ASN A 77 4.99 -11.78 -11.28
N THR A 78 4.91 -11.48 -9.97
CA THR A 78 4.24 -12.36 -8.99
C THR A 78 2.80 -11.96 -8.71
N TYR A 79 2.27 -10.91 -9.37
CA TYR A 79 0.91 -10.46 -9.17
C TYR A 79 0.37 -9.69 -10.37
N GLN A 80 -0.96 -9.58 -10.46
CA GLN A 80 -1.68 -8.75 -11.41
C GLN A 80 -2.62 -7.81 -10.67
N VAL A 81 -2.72 -6.58 -11.16
CA VAL A 81 -3.63 -5.56 -10.63
C VAL A 81 -4.57 -5.13 -11.73
N GLU A 82 -5.86 -5.11 -11.42
CA GLU A 82 -6.93 -4.57 -12.23
C GLU A 82 -7.79 -3.67 -11.34
N SER A 83 -8.64 -2.82 -11.95
CA SER A 83 -9.57 -2.01 -11.18
C SER A 83 -10.42 -2.89 -10.27
N GLY A 84 -10.32 -2.66 -8.95
CA GLY A 84 -11.03 -3.41 -7.92
C GLY A 84 -10.51 -4.82 -7.60
N LYS A 85 -9.40 -5.27 -8.20
CA LYS A 85 -8.91 -6.65 -8.03
C LYS A 85 -7.39 -6.77 -8.04
N LEU A 86 -6.86 -7.49 -7.07
CA LEU A 86 -5.48 -7.95 -6.99
C LEU A 86 -5.46 -9.48 -7.07
N THR A 87 -4.70 -10.03 -8.00
CA THR A 87 -4.50 -11.48 -8.16
C THR A 87 -3.04 -11.83 -7.88
N LEU A 88 -2.79 -12.72 -6.92
CA LEU A 88 -1.46 -13.27 -6.67
C LEU A 88 -1.18 -14.42 -7.63
N LEU A 89 0.00 -14.42 -8.24
CA LEU A 89 0.45 -15.42 -9.22
C LEU A 89 1.47 -16.41 -8.63
N SER A 90 1.69 -16.38 -7.31
CA SER A 90 2.56 -17.33 -6.61
C SER A 90 1.96 -18.72 -6.58
N GLU A 91 2.81 -19.75 -6.44
CA GLU A 91 2.36 -21.14 -6.29
C GLU A 91 1.55 -21.36 -5.01
N ASN A 92 1.95 -20.68 -3.93
CA ASN A 92 1.33 -20.78 -2.61
C ASN A 92 0.71 -19.44 -2.21
N PRO A 93 -0.42 -19.45 -1.49
CA PRO A 93 -1.02 -18.23 -0.97
C PRO A 93 -0.21 -17.71 0.23
N PRO A 94 -0.34 -16.43 0.59
CA PRO A 94 0.18 -15.92 1.86
C PRO A 94 -0.44 -16.69 3.03
N LEU A 95 0.31 -16.84 4.13
CA LEU A 95 -0.22 -17.42 5.35
C LEU A 95 -1.40 -16.60 5.86
N ALA A 96 -2.42 -17.26 6.40
CA ALA A 96 -3.55 -16.57 7.01
C ALA A 96 -3.06 -15.55 8.06
N HIS A 97 -3.76 -14.41 8.15
CA HIS A 97 -3.41 -13.27 8.99
C HIS A 97 -2.19 -12.46 8.53
N THR A 98 -1.58 -12.79 7.38
CA THR A 98 -0.49 -11.99 6.80
C THR A 98 -1.02 -10.64 6.32
N PRO A 99 -0.38 -9.51 6.69
CA PRO A 99 -0.76 -8.22 6.17
C PRO A 99 -0.33 -8.07 4.70
N ILE A 100 -1.24 -7.53 3.89
CA ILE A 100 -1.03 -7.21 2.49
C ILE A 100 -1.25 -5.71 2.32
N THR A 101 -0.29 -5.06 1.67
CA THR A 101 -0.39 -3.64 1.32
C THR A 101 -0.11 -3.47 -0.16
N LEU A 102 -1.08 -2.93 -0.89
CA LEU A 102 -0.90 -2.48 -2.26
C LEU A 102 -0.83 -0.96 -2.26
N GLN A 103 0.36 -0.43 -2.54
CA GLN A 103 0.63 1.00 -2.62
C GLN A 103 0.53 1.47 -4.06
N PHE A 104 -0.18 2.57 -4.29
CA PHE A 104 -0.26 3.28 -5.55
C PHE A 104 0.33 4.67 -5.40
N ILE A 105 1.16 5.09 -6.35
CA ILE A 105 1.67 6.45 -6.40
C ILE A 105 1.22 7.13 -7.69
N LYS A 106 0.70 8.35 -7.52
CA LYS A 106 0.37 9.26 -8.62
C LYS A 106 1.34 10.45 -8.60
N LEU A 107 1.91 10.74 -9.75
CA LEU A 107 2.74 11.91 -9.99
C LEU A 107 1.97 12.89 -10.89
N PHE A 108 2.02 14.19 -10.57
CA PHE A 108 1.31 15.27 -11.29
C PHE A 108 2.26 16.37 -11.78
#